data_AF-A0A7S0J790-F1
#
_entry.id   AF-A0A7S0J790-F1
#
_cell.length_a   1.000
_cell.length_b   1.000
_cell.length_c   1.000
_cell.angle_alpha   90.00
_cell.angle_beta   90.00
_cell.angle_gamma   90.00
#
_symmetry.space_group_name_H-M   'P 1'
#
loop_
_entity.id
_entity.type
_entity.pdbx_description
1 polymer ?
#
loop_
_entity_poly.entity_id
_entity_poly.type
_entity_poly.pdbx_seq_one_letter_code
_entity_poly.pdbx_strand_id
1 'polypeptide(L)'
;ACCACTVPAIRALTMPKLKAWHVPVPKPIITGRKTRTTLMQRVGRLIAGGVIPKPVWYEAALAHPPPIKLNPRKPPKLSFPEDELRATWMRRNPAASMIPKALFHDDEMLPRGGRVHPADAFVERQAELMRSGKGEEEAYRQVLDEQRRQASIAELETQTARQQALAMGATAIDEQARSASSTVRQRLLRQLAEEARSQGLPYPRRWFDDRGQWRGVGPKQLSELQKETRAALDAADEETGLVREMLGAVDSITTEDGATPPEAH
;
A
#
# COMPACT_ATOMS: atom_id res chain seq x y z
N ALA A 1 12.53 -32.01 60.21
CA ALA A 1 13.25 -31.36 59.08
C ALA A 1 12.30 -30.36 58.45
N CYS A 2 12.43 -29.07 58.78
CA CYS A 2 11.57 -28.01 58.24
C CYS A 2 12.21 -27.46 56.97
N CYS A 3 11.51 -27.59 55.83
CA CYS A 3 11.91 -27.00 54.55
C CYS A 3 11.75 -25.48 54.61
N ALA A 4 12.85 -24.76 54.44
CA ALA A 4 12.86 -23.31 54.29
C ALA A 4 12.41 -22.94 52.86
N CYS A 5 11.17 -22.50 52.70
CA CYS A 5 10.68 -21.90 51.46
C CYS A 5 11.26 -20.49 51.32
N THR A 6 12.28 -20.34 50.48
CA THR A 6 12.84 -19.03 50.13
C THR A 6 11.94 -18.37 49.08
N VAL A 7 11.16 -17.37 49.50
CA VAL A 7 10.31 -16.57 48.61
C VAL A 7 11.21 -15.62 47.79
N PRO A 8 11.18 -15.66 46.44
CA PRO A 8 11.97 -14.75 45.63
C PRO A 8 11.46 -13.32 45.78
N ALA A 9 12.37 -12.39 46.05
CA ALA A 9 12.08 -10.97 46.17
C ALA A 9 11.53 -10.43 44.84
N ILE A 10 10.26 -10.03 44.85
CA ILE A 10 9.61 -9.34 43.74
C ILE A 10 10.31 -8.00 43.57
N ARG A 11 11.17 -7.88 42.56
CA ARG A 11 11.78 -6.61 42.15
C ARG A 11 10.66 -5.72 41.63
N ALA A 12 10.29 -4.72 42.42
CA ALA A 12 9.36 -3.68 42.01
C ALA A 12 9.88 -3.00 40.73
N LEU A 13 9.17 -3.20 39.62
CA LEU A 13 9.39 -2.48 38.37
C LEU A 13 9.06 -1.01 38.63
N THR A 14 10.10 -0.20 38.83
CA THR A 14 9.97 1.25 38.88
C THR A 14 9.52 1.74 37.51
N MET A 15 8.26 2.18 37.40
CA MET A 15 7.78 2.78 36.16
C MET A 15 8.68 3.98 35.82
N PRO A 16 9.20 4.06 34.58
CA PRO A 16 10.00 5.20 34.16
C PRO A 16 9.14 6.45 34.32
N LYS A 17 9.62 7.42 35.11
CA LYS A 17 8.98 8.72 35.28
C LYS A 17 8.83 9.35 33.90
N LEU A 18 7.63 9.26 33.32
CA LEU A 18 7.28 9.98 32.10
C LEU A 18 7.51 11.45 32.41
N LYS A 19 8.54 12.05 31.79
CA LYS A 19 8.78 13.48 31.86
C LYS A 19 7.48 14.15 31.42
N ALA A 20 6.81 14.82 32.35
CA ALA A 20 5.65 15.64 32.04
C ALA A 20 6.05 16.55 30.87
N TRP A 21 5.34 16.42 29.75
CA TRP A 21 5.52 17.27 28.58
C TRP A 21 5.02 18.67 28.95
N HIS A 22 5.78 19.39 29.77
CA HIS A 22 5.69 20.83 29.87
C HIS A 22 6.16 21.36 28.53
N VAL A 23 5.21 21.67 27.64
CA VAL A 23 5.48 22.46 26.44
C VAL A 23 5.65 23.89 26.93
N PRO A 24 6.88 24.43 27.01
CA PRO A 24 7.04 25.82 27.41
C PRO A 24 6.36 26.69 26.37
N VAL A 25 5.35 27.46 26.79
CA VAL A 25 4.67 28.42 25.91
C VAL A 25 5.71 29.47 25.50
N PRO A 26 6.10 29.54 24.21
CA PRO A 26 7.11 30.50 23.78
C PRO A 26 6.54 31.92 23.92
N LYS A 27 7.29 32.81 24.58
CA LYS A 27 6.95 34.23 24.64
C LYS A 27 6.93 34.79 23.21
N PRO A 28 5.90 35.55 22.80
CA PRO A 28 5.81 36.10 21.45
C PRO A 28 6.97 37.07 21.21
N ILE A 29 7.80 36.79 20.21
CA ILE A 29 8.89 37.69 19.78
C ILE A 29 8.25 38.76 18.90
N ILE A 30 8.17 39.98 19.43
CA ILE A 30 7.71 41.16 18.71
C ILE A 30 8.86 41.59 17.78
N THR A 31 8.86 41.06 16.55
CA THR A 31 9.85 41.46 15.54
C THR A 31 9.58 42.90 15.11
N GLY A 32 10.43 43.83 15.53
CA GLY A 32 10.37 45.22 15.11
C GLY A 32 10.78 45.38 13.65
N ARG A 33 9.82 45.41 12.71
CA ARG A 33 9.77 46.34 11.56
C ARG A 33 8.56 46.09 10.65
N LYS A 34 7.91 47.21 10.30
CA LYS A 34 6.77 47.45 9.40
C LYS A 34 5.44 46.84 9.85
N THR A 35 4.67 47.69 10.52
CA THR A 35 3.24 47.57 10.84
C THR A 35 2.42 47.06 9.66
N ARG A 36 2.33 45.74 9.51
CA ARG A 36 1.17 45.12 8.90
C ARG A 36 0.03 45.36 9.88
N THR A 37 -0.68 46.49 9.74
CA THR A 37 -1.96 46.66 10.41
C THR A 37 -2.80 45.45 10.08
N THR A 38 -3.35 44.79 11.10
CA THR A 38 -4.19 43.62 10.87
C THR A 38 -5.37 44.07 10.00
N LEU A 39 -5.90 43.18 9.15
CA LEU A 39 -7.05 43.51 8.30
C LEU A 39 -8.18 44.17 9.11
N MET A 40 -8.42 43.67 10.33
CA MET A 40 -9.41 44.21 11.25
C MET A 40 -9.11 45.66 11.67
N GLN A 41 -7.85 45.98 11.97
CA GLN A 41 -7.45 47.37 12.27
C GLN A 41 -7.62 48.29 11.07
N ARG A 42 -7.33 47.80 9.85
CA ARG A 42 -7.50 48.59 8.62
C ARG A 42 -8.97 48.87 8.35
N VAL A 43 -9.82 47.85 8.42
CA VAL A 43 -11.27 47.97 8.18
C VAL A 43 -11.92 48.82 9.27
N GLY A 44 -11.51 48.65 10.54
CA GLY A 44 -11.98 49.50 11.64
C GLY A 44 -11.70 50.98 11.44
N ARG A 45 -10.51 51.34 10.90
CA ARG A 45 -10.19 52.74 10.56
C ARG A 45 -11.06 53.29 9.42
N LEU A 46 -11.36 52.48 8.41
CA LEU A 46 -12.20 52.90 7.27
C LEU A 46 -13.66 53.12 7.70
N ILE A 47 -14.17 52.26 8.60
CA ILE A 47 -15.51 52.43 9.20
C ILE A 47 -15.54 53.69 10.06
N ALA A 48 -14.54 53.88 10.94
CA ALA A 48 -14.47 55.06 11.82
C ALA A 48 -14.35 56.38 11.04
N GLY A 49 -13.68 56.36 9.88
CA GLY A 49 -13.59 57.51 8.98
C GLY A 49 -14.81 57.71 8.07
N GLY A 50 -15.85 56.86 8.17
CA GLY A 50 -17.03 56.95 7.32
C GLY A 50 -16.79 56.65 5.84
N VAL A 51 -15.65 56.03 5.50
CA VAL A 51 -15.27 55.73 4.10
C VAL A 51 -16.06 54.55 3.56
N ILE A 52 -16.36 53.57 4.43
CA ILE A 52 -17.16 52.39 4.08
C ILE A 52 -18.22 52.13 5.18
N PRO A 53 -19.42 51.66 4.82
CA PRO A 53 -20.37 51.16 5.80
C PRO A 53 -19.80 49.92 6.51
N LYS A 54 -20.23 49.70 7.76
CA LYS A 54 -19.82 48.54 8.56
C LYS A 54 -20.28 47.24 7.88
N PRO A 55 -19.36 46.33 7.47
CA PRO A 55 -19.77 45.09 6.82
C PRO A 55 -20.31 44.09 7.85
N VAL A 56 -21.25 43.25 7.43
CA VAL A 56 -21.98 42.28 8.29
C VAL A 56 -21.03 41.34 9.04
N TRP A 57 -19.94 40.92 8.39
CA TRP A 57 -18.96 40.00 8.97
C TRP A 57 -18.03 40.64 10.02
N TYR A 58 -17.98 41.97 10.14
CA TYR A 58 -17.00 42.66 10.98
C TYR A 58 -17.16 42.35 12.47
N GLU A 59 -18.40 42.29 12.97
CA GLU A 59 -18.66 41.94 14.38
C GLU A 59 -18.30 40.48 14.68
N ALA A 60 -18.66 39.56 13.77
CA ALA A 60 -18.31 38.15 13.91
C ALA A 60 -16.78 37.94 13.91
N ALA A 61 -16.05 38.66 13.06
CA ALA A 61 -14.59 38.61 13.02
C ALA A 61 -13.93 39.24 14.26
N LEU A 62 -14.58 40.21 14.92
CA LEU A 62 -14.13 40.76 16.20
C LEU A 62 -14.42 39.82 17.37
N ALA A 63 -15.57 39.12 17.35
CA ALA A 63 -15.92 38.12 18.34
C ALA A 63 -14.99 36.89 18.28
N HIS A 64 -14.52 36.53 17.09
CA HIS A 64 -13.62 35.41 16.85
C HIS A 64 -12.34 35.88 16.14
N PRO A 65 -11.42 36.55 16.87
CA PRO A 65 -10.18 37.01 16.26
C PRO A 65 -9.36 35.81 15.73
N PRO A 66 -8.68 35.95 14.59
CA PRO A 66 -7.84 34.87 14.07
C PRO A 66 -6.75 34.51 15.07
N PRO A 67 -6.35 33.23 15.16
CA PRO A 67 -5.30 32.81 16.08
C PRO A 67 -4.01 33.58 15.79
N ILE A 68 -3.34 34.01 16.86
CA ILE A 68 -2.07 34.73 16.76
C ILE A 68 -1.06 33.79 16.08
N LYS A 69 -0.44 34.27 14.99
CA LYS A 69 0.65 33.54 14.32
C LYS A 69 1.83 33.48 15.28
N LEU A 70 1.93 32.39 16.02
CA LEU A 70 3.15 32.01 16.70
C LEU A 70 4.13 31.54 15.62
N ASN A 71 5.41 31.87 15.75
CA ASN A 71 6.47 31.20 15.01
C ASN A 71 6.87 30.00 15.88
N PRO A 72 6.21 28.83 15.76
CA PRO A 72 6.60 27.69 16.56
C PRO A 72 8.06 27.36 16.27
N ARG A 73 8.80 26.94 17.29
CA ARG A 73 10.07 26.26 17.07
C ARG A 73 9.80 25.04 16.20
N LYS A 74 10.76 24.67 15.34
CA LYS A 74 10.68 23.44 14.53
C LYS A 74 10.29 22.27 15.44
N PRO A 75 9.19 21.54 15.16
CA PRO A 75 8.78 20.43 16.00
C PRO A 75 9.88 19.36 16.03
N PRO A 76 10.05 18.65 17.17
CA PRO A 76 11.00 17.54 17.23
C PRO A 76 10.60 16.47 16.21
N LYS A 77 11.60 15.74 15.69
CA LYS A 77 11.34 14.59 14.81
C LYS A 77 10.63 13.51 15.62
N LEU A 78 9.48 13.05 15.13
CA LEU A 78 8.78 11.89 15.69
C LEU A 78 9.58 10.63 15.35
N SER A 79 9.92 9.85 16.36
CA SER A 79 10.66 8.59 16.22
C SER A 79 10.00 7.52 17.07
N PHE A 80 9.76 6.36 16.47
CA PHE A 80 9.16 5.22 17.14
C PHE A 80 10.21 4.09 17.28
N PRO A 81 10.25 3.36 18.40
CA PRO A 81 11.18 2.23 18.56
C PRO A 81 10.96 1.13 17.49
N GLU A 82 9.74 1.00 16.98
CA GLU A 82 9.38 0.08 15.92
C GLU A 82 10.04 0.40 14.57
N ASP A 83 10.44 1.66 14.36
CA ASP A 83 11.08 2.09 13.10
C ASP A 83 12.45 1.42 12.91
N GLU A 84 13.20 1.22 14.01
CA GLU A 84 14.51 0.55 13.99
C GLU A 84 14.37 -0.96 13.70
N LEU A 85 13.36 -1.60 14.30
CA LEU A 85 13.04 -3.00 14.07
C LEU A 85 12.61 -3.23 12.62
N ARG A 86 11.73 -2.36 12.10
CA ARG A 86 11.28 -2.41 10.70
C ARG A 86 12.45 -2.23 9.72
N ALA A 87 13.33 -1.27 9.97
CA ALA A 87 14.51 -1.04 9.14
C ALA A 87 15.45 -2.26 9.11
N THR A 88 15.67 -2.90 10.27
CA THR A 88 16.48 -4.12 10.39
C THR A 88 15.86 -5.30 9.64
N TRP A 89 14.54 -5.48 9.76
CA TRP A 89 13.81 -6.54 9.06
C TRP A 89 13.83 -6.35 7.53
N MET A 90 13.58 -5.14 7.05
CA MET A 90 13.60 -4.82 5.60
C MET A 90 14.99 -5.02 4.99
N ARG A 91 16.07 -4.71 5.74
CA ARG A 91 17.45 -4.97 5.29
C ARG A 91 17.72 -6.46 5.09
N ARG A 92 17.15 -7.32 5.95
CA ARG A 92 17.29 -8.77 5.88
C ARG A 92 16.35 -9.41 4.84
N ASN A 93 15.23 -8.76 4.52
CA ASN A 93 14.20 -9.25 3.61
C ASN A 93 13.91 -8.25 2.48
N PRO A 94 14.85 -8.03 1.53
CA PRO A 94 14.68 -7.05 0.47
C PRO A 94 13.47 -7.35 -0.44
N ALA A 95 13.14 -8.63 -0.63
CA ALA A 95 11.97 -9.05 -1.43
C ALA A 95 10.64 -8.52 -0.89
N ALA A 96 10.55 -8.26 0.43
CA ALA A 96 9.33 -7.73 1.03
C ALA A 96 9.01 -6.30 0.60
N SER A 97 9.99 -5.56 0.07
CA SER A 97 9.75 -4.22 -0.50
C SER A 97 8.85 -4.23 -1.74
N MET A 98 8.73 -5.39 -2.40
CA MET A 98 7.87 -5.57 -3.57
C MET A 98 6.43 -5.92 -3.20
N ILE A 99 6.13 -6.15 -1.93
CA ILE A 99 4.79 -6.52 -1.46
C ILE A 99 3.94 -5.24 -1.41
N PRO A 100 2.82 -5.17 -2.16
CA PRO A 100 1.99 -3.99 -2.17
C PRO A 100 1.39 -3.76 -0.78
N LYS A 101 1.48 -2.52 -0.28
CA LYS A 101 0.84 -2.10 0.96
C LYS A 101 -0.32 -1.19 0.62
N ALA A 102 -1.50 -1.55 1.10
CA ALA A 102 -2.67 -0.71 1.00
C ALA A 102 -2.53 0.46 2.01
N LEU A 103 -2.59 1.70 1.49
CA LEU A 103 -2.29 2.92 2.26
C LEU A 103 -3.56 3.64 2.74
N PHE A 104 -4.72 3.28 2.21
CA PHE A 104 -5.96 4.00 2.42
C PHE A 104 -6.86 3.27 3.42
N HIS A 105 -7.76 3.98 4.09
CA HIS A 105 -8.57 3.38 5.16
C HIS A 105 -9.89 2.79 4.66
N ASP A 106 -10.23 3.00 3.39
CA ASP A 106 -11.37 2.35 2.72
C ASP A 106 -11.12 0.84 2.52
N ASP A 107 -9.95 0.34 2.95
CA ASP A 107 -9.51 -1.05 2.95
C ASP A 107 -10.26 -1.96 3.93
N GLU A 108 -11.35 -1.49 4.56
CA GLU A 108 -12.26 -2.35 5.34
C GLU A 108 -12.88 -3.48 4.53
N MET A 109 -12.82 -3.43 3.20
CA MET A 109 -13.25 -4.51 2.32
C MET A 109 -12.13 -5.52 2.02
N LEU A 110 -10.85 -5.18 2.25
CA LEU A 110 -9.75 -6.10 1.97
C LEU A 110 -9.69 -7.22 3.01
N PRO A 111 -9.35 -8.46 2.63
CA PRO A 111 -9.02 -9.52 3.59
C PRO A 111 -7.91 -9.06 4.54
N ARG A 112 -7.94 -9.49 5.81
CA ARG A 112 -6.95 -9.08 6.82
C ARG A 112 -5.50 -9.25 6.35
N GLY A 113 -5.22 -10.29 5.56
CA GLY A 113 -3.89 -10.55 5.00
C GLY A 113 -3.40 -9.50 3.98
N GLY A 114 -4.30 -8.75 3.35
CA GLY A 114 -3.95 -7.65 2.44
C GLY A 114 -3.84 -6.29 3.14
N ARG A 115 -4.43 -6.14 4.34
CA ARG A 115 -4.39 -4.89 5.11
C ARG A 115 -3.07 -4.69 5.82
N VAL A 116 -2.53 -5.76 6.40
CA VAL A 116 -1.33 -5.69 7.23
C VAL A 116 -0.14 -6.13 6.40
N HIS A 117 0.80 -5.20 6.19
CA HIS A 117 2.05 -5.53 5.55
C HIS A 117 2.84 -6.53 6.43
N PRO A 118 3.50 -7.55 5.85
CA PRO A 118 4.18 -8.59 6.63
C PRO A 118 5.27 -8.05 7.56
N ALA A 119 5.93 -6.95 7.16
CA ALA A 119 6.89 -6.26 8.04
C ALA A 119 6.23 -5.74 9.33
N ASP A 120 5.02 -5.20 9.23
CA ASP A 120 4.34 -4.61 10.39
C ASP A 120 3.86 -5.71 11.34
N ALA A 121 3.28 -6.78 10.81
CA ALA A 121 2.92 -7.97 11.59
C ALA A 121 4.14 -8.59 12.31
N PHE A 122 5.29 -8.65 11.62
CA PHE A 122 6.53 -9.16 12.20
C PHE A 122 7.02 -8.27 13.35
N VAL A 123 7.08 -6.95 13.14
CA VAL A 123 7.58 -6.00 14.14
C VAL A 123 6.65 -5.92 15.34
N GLU A 124 5.34 -5.95 15.14
CA GLU A 124 4.35 -6.00 16.22
C GLU A 124 4.58 -7.24 17.10
N ARG A 125 4.70 -8.42 16.48
CA ARG A 125 4.96 -9.67 17.20
C ARG A 125 6.32 -9.66 17.92
N GLN A 126 7.35 -9.11 17.30
CA GLN A 126 8.67 -8.98 17.94
C GLN A 126 8.61 -8.04 19.15
N ALA A 127 7.90 -6.91 19.02
CA ALA A 127 7.71 -5.96 20.11
C ALA A 127 6.92 -6.56 21.28
N GLU A 128 5.93 -7.42 21.03
CA GLU A 128 5.22 -8.17 22.09
C GLU A 128 6.16 -9.09 22.87
N LEU A 129 7.04 -9.82 22.18
CA LEU A 129 8.02 -10.70 22.82
C LEU A 129 9.05 -9.91 23.64
N MET A 130 9.47 -8.75 23.14
CA MET A 130 10.35 -7.84 23.88
C MET A 130 9.66 -7.23 25.11
N ARG A 131 8.37 -6.87 25.01
CA ARG A 131 7.55 -6.46 26.16
C ARG A 131 7.44 -7.57 27.21
N SER A 132 7.51 -8.82 26.79
CA SER A 132 7.53 -10.00 27.67
C SER A 132 8.89 -10.26 28.32
N GLY A 133 9.91 -9.43 28.05
CA GLY A 133 11.24 -9.52 28.65
C GLY A 133 12.26 -10.35 27.85
N LYS A 134 11.94 -10.76 26.61
CA LYS A 134 12.92 -11.44 25.74
C LYS A 134 13.91 -10.45 25.15
N GLY A 135 15.15 -10.88 24.92
CA GLY A 135 16.13 -10.08 24.19
C GLY A 135 15.69 -9.82 22.75
N GLU A 136 16.14 -8.73 22.14
CA GLU A 136 15.75 -8.34 20.77
C GLU A 136 16.08 -9.43 19.74
N GLU A 137 17.28 -10.03 19.83
CA GLU A 137 17.70 -11.11 18.91
C GLU A 137 16.93 -12.42 19.13
N GLU A 138 16.65 -12.76 20.39
CA GLU A 138 15.87 -13.95 20.74
C GLU A 138 14.42 -13.82 20.26
N ALA A 139 13.82 -12.66 20.49
CA ALA A 139 12.50 -12.31 19.97
C ALA A 139 12.50 -12.39 18.44
N TYR A 140 13.49 -11.79 17.76
CA TYR A 140 13.61 -11.85 16.31
C TYR A 140 13.66 -13.29 15.78
N ARG A 141 14.52 -14.15 16.36
CA ARG A 141 14.65 -15.55 15.94
C ARG A 141 13.34 -16.31 16.13
N GLN A 142 12.67 -16.09 17.26
CA GLN A 142 11.40 -16.73 17.53
C GLN A 142 10.32 -16.32 16.53
N VAL A 143 10.16 -15.02 16.23
CA VAL A 143 9.18 -14.56 15.23
C VAL A 143 9.52 -15.10 13.84
N LEU A 144 10.81 -15.19 13.49
CA LEU A 144 11.24 -15.78 12.22
C LEU A 144 10.85 -17.25 12.12
N ASP A 145 11.02 -18.02 13.19
CA ASP A 145 10.61 -19.43 13.24
C ASP A 145 9.08 -19.58 13.20
N GLU A 146 8.34 -18.71 13.89
CA GLU A 146 6.87 -18.63 13.81
C GLU A 146 6.41 -18.36 12.36
N GLN A 147 7.04 -17.38 11.68
CA GLN A 147 6.72 -17.03 10.30
C GLN A 147 7.05 -18.16 9.32
N ARG A 148 8.18 -18.86 9.50
CA ARG A 148 8.55 -20.03 8.68
C ARG A 148 7.55 -21.17 8.83
N ARG A 149 7.10 -21.44 10.06
CA ARG A 149 6.06 -22.45 10.32
C ARG A 149 4.74 -22.06 9.64
N GLN A 150 4.30 -20.82 9.79
CA GLN A 150 3.10 -20.32 9.12
C GLN A 150 3.20 -20.42 7.60
N ALA A 151 4.35 -20.08 7.00
CA ALA A 151 4.57 -20.22 5.57
C ALA A 151 4.49 -21.68 5.11
N SER A 152 5.08 -22.61 5.86
CA SER A 152 5.00 -24.05 5.54
C SER A 152 3.56 -24.59 5.61
N ILE A 153 2.77 -24.13 6.59
CA ILE A 153 1.36 -24.52 6.72
C ILE A 153 0.55 -23.95 5.54
N ALA A 154 0.70 -22.66 5.24
CA ALA A 154 0.03 -22.02 4.12
C ALA A 154 0.39 -22.68 2.77
N GLU A 155 1.66 -23.06 2.56
CA GLU A 155 2.06 -23.80 1.37
C GLU A 155 1.35 -25.15 1.27
N LEU A 156 1.32 -25.93 2.35
CA LEU A 156 0.61 -27.21 2.38
C LEU A 156 -0.89 -27.03 2.15
N GLU A 157 -1.51 -26.02 2.75
CA GLU A 157 -2.93 -25.68 2.55
C GLU A 157 -3.22 -25.33 1.08
N THR A 158 -2.35 -24.55 0.42
CA THR A 158 -2.52 -24.24 -1.00
C THR A 158 -2.36 -25.47 -1.89
N GLN A 159 -1.43 -26.37 -1.55
CA GLN A 159 -1.23 -27.62 -2.29
C GLN A 159 -2.41 -28.57 -2.13
N THR A 160 -2.94 -28.74 -0.92
CA THR A 160 -4.09 -29.60 -0.65
C THR A 160 -5.37 -29.03 -1.28
N ALA A 161 -5.61 -27.73 -1.17
CA ALA A 161 -6.73 -27.06 -1.84
C ALA A 161 -6.66 -27.24 -3.36
N ARG A 162 -5.46 -27.12 -3.95
CA ARG A 162 -5.26 -27.37 -5.39
C ARG A 162 -5.55 -28.82 -5.78
N GLN A 163 -5.10 -29.79 -4.99
CA GLN A 163 -5.37 -31.21 -5.24
C GLN A 163 -6.87 -31.52 -5.13
N GLN A 164 -7.56 -30.95 -4.14
CA GLN A 164 -9.00 -31.09 -3.97
C GLN A 164 -9.77 -30.51 -5.15
N ALA A 165 -9.40 -29.30 -5.60
CA ALA A 165 -10.00 -28.69 -6.78
C ALA A 165 -9.85 -29.58 -8.02
N LEU A 166 -8.64 -30.10 -8.27
CA LEU A 166 -8.37 -31.02 -9.38
C LEU A 166 -9.21 -32.30 -9.28
N ALA A 167 -9.37 -32.87 -8.08
CA ALA A 167 -10.18 -34.06 -7.86
C ALA A 167 -11.68 -33.82 -8.09
N MET A 168 -12.17 -32.60 -7.85
CA MET A 168 -13.55 -32.18 -8.12
C MET A 168 -13.81 -31.87 -9.61
N GLY A 169 -12.83 -32.12 -10.48
CA GLY A 169 -12.98 -31.84 -11.91
C GLY A 169 -12.81 -30.37 -12.26
N ALA A 170 -12.25 -29.54 -11.36
CA ALA A 170 -11.67 -28.26 -11.77
C ALA A 170 -10.50 -28.62 -12.71
N THR A 171 -10.79 -28.62 -14.00
CA THR A 171 -9.77 -28.80 -15.02
C THR A 171 -8.79 -27.63 -14.89
N ALA A 172 -7.55 -27.82 -15.32
CA ALA A 172 -6.57 -26.74 -15.38
C ALA A 172 -6.96 -25.71 -16.46
N ILE A 173 -8.16 -25.14 -16.36
CA ILE A 173 -8.70 -24.10 -17.24
C ILE A 173 -7.76 -22.91 -17.19
N ASP A 174 -7.00 -22.69 -16.11
CA ASP A 174 -5.92 -21.69 -16.09
C ASP A 174 -4.75 -22.00 -17.05
N GLU A 175 -4.41 -23.27 -17.31
CA GLU A 175 -3.39 -23.62 -18.32
C GLU A 175 -3.97 -23.55 -19.74
N GLN A 176 -5.24 -23.89 -19.90
CA GLN A 176 -5.95 -23.73 -21.19
C GLN A 176 -6.23 -22.26 -21.51
N ALA A 177 -6.57 -21.42 -20.53
CA ALA A 177 -6.77 -19.98 -20.68
C ALA A 177 -5.45 -19.26 -20.90
N ARG A 178 -4.35 -19.67 -20.25
CA ARG A 178 -3.00 -19.16 -20.55
C ARG A 178 -2.53 -19.54 -21.95
N SER A 179 -2.82 -20.77 -22.42
CA SER A 179 -2.48 -21.18 -23.79
C SER A 179 -3.40 -20.57 -24.86
N ALA A 180 -4.70 -20.41 -24.58
CA ALA A 180 -5.65 -19.73 -25.45
C ALA A 180 -5.36 -18.22 -25.56
N SER A 181 -5.11 -17.54 -24.43
CA SER A 181 -4.67 -16.14 -24.40
C SER A 181 -3.36 -15.94 -25.16
N SER A 182 -2.41 -16.88 -25.04
CA SER A 182 -1.16 -16.87 -25.81
C SER A 182 -1.39 -16.96 -27.32
N THR A 183 -2.27 -17.86 -27.78
CA THR A 183 -2.53 -18.03 -29.23
C THR A 183 -3.30 -16.85 -29.83
N VAL A 184 -4.27 -16.28 -29.12
CA VAL A 184 -4.99 -15.07 -29.55
C VAL A 184 -4.05 -13.87 -29.59
N ARG A 185 -3.21 -13.67 -28.56
CA ARG A 185 -2.18 -12.62 -28.54
C ARG A 185 -1.19 -12.76 -29.69
N GLN A 186 -0.73 -13.98 -29.99
CA GLN A 186 0.16 -14.24 -31.13
C GLN A 186 -0.50 -13.92 -32.48
N ARG A 187 -1.81 -14.20 -32.65
CA ARG A 187 -2.54 -13.85 -33.87
C ARG A 187 -2.67 -12.33 -34.04
N LEU A 188 -3.03 -11.62 -32.97
CA LEU A 188 -3.14 -10.16 -33.00
C LEU A 188 -1.79 -9.49 -33.30
N LEU A 189 -0.71 -9.94 -32.64
CA LEU A 189 0.64 -9.44 -32.91
C LEU A 189 1.09 -9.72 -34.36
N ARG A 190 0.67 -10.85 -34.94
CA ARG A 190 0.94 -11.16 -36.34
C ARG A 190 0.15 -10.28 -37.30
N GLN A 191 -1.14 -10.03 -37.04
CA GLN A 191 -1.96 -9.12 -37.84
C GLN A 191 -1.39 -7.69 -37.84
N LEU A 192 -1.05 -7.15 -36.67
CA LEU A 192 -0.40 -5.84 -36.55
C LEU A 192 0.91 -5.77 -37.31
N ALA A 193 1.70 -6.85 -37.29
CA ALA A 193 2.95 -6.92 -38.04
C ALA A 193 2.70 -6.93 -39.56
N GLU A 194 1.69 -7.68 -40.04
CA GLU A 194 1.30 -7.72 -41.45
C GLU A 194 0.75 -6.36 -41.93
N GLU A 195 -0.02 -5.64 -41.10
CA GLU A 195 -0.48 -4.27 -41.36
C GLU A 195 0.67 -3.25 -41.39
N ALA A 196 1.61 -3.32 -40.46
CA ALA A 196 2.79 -2.46 -40.49
C ALA A 196 3.62 -2.67 -41.77
N ARG A 197 3.69 -3.92 -42.28
CA ARG A 197 4.34 -4.23 -43.56
C ARG A 197 3.59 -3.61 -44.75
N SER A 198 2.25 -3.67 -44.78
CA SER A 198 1.45 -3.10 -45.87
C SER A 198 1.54 -1.57 -45.92
N GLN A 199 1.74 -0.92 -44.77
CA GLN A 199 1.94 0.52 -44.65
C GLN A 199 3.38 0.99 -44.92
N GLY A 200 4.31 0.09 -45.24
CA GLY A 200 5.71 0.43 -45.49
C GLY A 200 6.48 0.88 -44.24
N LEU A 201 5.95 0.63 -43.04
CA LEU A 201 6.66 0.88 -41.79
C LEU A 201 7.82 -0.11 -41.64
N PRO A 202 8.94 0.30 -41.01
CA PRO A 202 10.12 -0.56 -40.85
C PRO A 202 9.77 -1.80 -40.03
N TYR A 203 9.46 -2.91 -40.71
CA TYR A 203 9.15 -4.19 -40.12
C TYR A 203 10.41 -4.76 -39.45
N PRO A 204 10.47 -4.89 -38.12
CA PRO A 204 11.67 -5.39 -37.47
C PRO A 204 11.70 -6.91 -37.63
N ARG A 205 12.31 -7.36 -38.73
CA ARG A 205 12.45 -8.78 -39.10
C ARG A 205 13.00 -9.64 -37.96
N ARG A 206 13.76 -9.02 -37.05
CA ARG A 206 14.36 -9.60 -35.84
C ARG A 206 13.40 -9.86 -34.67
N TRP A 207 12.19 -9.34 -34.69
CA TRP A 207 11.19 -9.57 -33.62
C TRP A 207 10.44 -10.89 -33.76
N PHE A 208 10.56 -11.53 -34.92
CA PHE A 208 10.01 -12.83 -35.19
C PHE A 208 11.14 -13.76 -35.60
N ASP A 209 11.03 -15.04 -35.26
CA ASP A 209 11.95 -16.04 -35.79
C ASP A 209 11.61 -16.41 -37.24
N ASP A 210 12.44 -17.26 -37.86
CA ASP A 210 12.21 -17.73 -39.24
C ASP A 210 10.92 -18.56 -39.39
N ARG A 211 10.30 -18.96 -38.27
CA ARG A 211 9.02 -19.67 -38.20
C ARG A 211 7.83 -18.74 -37.94
N GLY A 212 8.05 -17.43 -37.82
CA GLY A 212 7.03 -16.42 -37.55
C GLY A 212 6.57 -16.36 -36.10
N GLN A 213 7.29 -16.98 -35.16
CA GLN A 213 7.01 -16.86 -33.73
C GLN A 213 7.65 -15.59 -33.17
N TRP A 214 6.88 -14.86 -32.36
CA TRP A 214 7.34 -13.63 -31.70
C TRP A 214 8.43 -13.94 -30.67
N ARG A 215 9.61 -13.35 -30.85
CA ARG A 215 10.76 -13.49 -29.93
C ARG A 215 10.75 -12.46 -28.78
N GLY A 216 9.82 -11.51 -28.80
CA GLY A 216 9.82 -10.38 -27.88
C GLY A 216 10.62 -9.18 -28.41
N VAL A 217 10.31 -8.00 -27.89
CA VAL A 217 11.14 -6.80 -28.07
C VAL A 217 12.16 -6.79 -26.93
N GLY A 218 13.45 -6.85 -27.25
CA GLY A 218 14.47 -6.78 -26.21
C GLY A 218 14.36 -5.46 -25.42
N PRO A 219 14.65 -5.43 -24.11
CA PRO A 219 14.53 -4.22 -23.28
C PRO A 219 15.37 -3.05 -23.82
N LYS A 220 16.47 -3.38 -24.51
CA LYS A 220 17.28 -2.55 -25.42
C LYS A 220 16.49 -1.59 -26.33
N GLN A 221 15.48 -2.16 -26.95
CA GLN A 221 14.84 -1.65 -28.15
C GLN A 221 13.54 -0.93 -27.83
N LEU A 222 12.93 -1.24 -26.68
CA LEU A 222 11.74 -0.53 -26.17
C LEU A 222 12.00 0.97 -25.93
N SER A 223 13.24 1.35 -25.57
CA SER A 223 13.64 2.75 -25.45
C SER A 223 13.92 3.44 -26.79
N GLU A 224 14.16 2.67 -27.86
CA GLU A 224 14.46 3.18 -29.21
C GLU A 224 13.21 3.27 -30.10
N LEU A 225 12.06 2.78 -29.62
CA LEU A 225 10.80 2.86 -30.36
C LEU A 225 10.33 4.31 -30.46
N GLN A 226 9.84 4.68 -31.64
CA GLN A 226 9.14 5.96 -31.80
C GLN A 226 7.94 6.00 -30.87
N LYS A 227 7.70 7.18 -30.28
CA LYS A 227 6.67 7.42 -29.24
C LYS A 227 5.28 6.93 -29.66
N GLU A 228 4.95 7.03 -30.94
CA GLU A 228 3.68 6.59 -31.52
C GLU A 228 3.51 5.06 -31.46
N THR A 229 4.54 4.31 -31.85
CA THR A 229 4.58 2.84 -31.72
C THR A 229 4.44 2.37 -30.27
N ARG A 230 5.03 3.12 -29.34
CA ARG A 230 4.92 2.80 -27.92
C ARG A 230 3.51 3.04 -27.40
N ALA A 231 2.88 4.14 -27.78
CA ALA A 231 1.49 4.42 -27.45
C ALA A 231 0.52 3.37 -28.04
N ALA A 232 0.78 2.88 -29.25
CA ALA A 232 -0.03 1.81 -29.85
C ALA A 232 0.13 0.46 -29.12
N LEU A 233 1.33 0.13 -28.64
CA LEU A 233 1.56 -1.06 -27.82
C LEU A 233 0.88 -0.97 -26.46
N ASP A 234 0.97 0.20 -25.80
CA ASP A 234 0.33 0.45 -24.52
C ASP A 234 -1.22 0.35 -24.67
N ALA A 235 -1.78 0.92 -25.74
CA ALA A 235 -3.22 0.83 -26.04
C ALA A 235 -3.68 -0.62 -26.32
N ALA A 236 -2.87 -1.43 -27.02
CA ALA A 236 -3.19 -2.85 -27.26
C ALA A 236 -3.14 -3.67 -25.95
N ASP A 237 -2.18 -3.38 -25.06
CA ASP A 237 -2.14 -4.03 -23.75
C ASP A 237 -3.34 -3.61 -22.88
N GLU A 238 -3.83 -2.36 -22.97
CA GLU A 238 -5.08 -1.91 -22.34
C GLU A 238 -6.32 -2.64 -22.89
N GLU A 239 -6.45 -2.76 -24.22
CA GLU A 239 -7.56 -3.50 -24.85
C GLU A 239 -7.57 -4.98 -24.44
N THR A 240 -6.40 -5.63 -24.39
CA THR A 240 -6.33 -7.03 -23.93
C THR A 240 -6.64 -7.18 -22.44
N GLY A 241 -6.34 -6.15 -21.63
CA GLY A 241 -6.78 -6.05 -20.24
C GLY A 241 -8.31 -6.00 -20.11
N LEU A 242 -8.96 -5.15 -20.91
CA LEU A 242 -10.43 -5.03 -20.95
C LEU A 242 -11.12 -6.32 -21.42
N VAL A 243 -10.57 -7.00 -22.44
CA VAL A 243 -11.11 -8.28 -22.90
C VAL A 243 -10.99 -9.36 -21.81
N ARG A 244 -9.89 -9.38 -21.05
CA ARG A 244 -9.74 -10.30 -19.91
C ARG A 244 -10.74 -9.99 -18.80
N GLU A 245 -10.99 -8.73 -18.51
CA GLU A 245 -11.99 -8.31 -17.52
C GLU A 245 -13.41 -8.67 -17.95
N MET A 246 -13.76 -8.43 -19.22
CA MET A 246 -15.05 -8.84 -19.78
C MET A 246 -15.25 -10.35 -19.77
N LEU A 247 -14.24 -11.14 -20.14
CA LEU A 247 -14.34 -12.61 -20.11
C LEU A 247 -14.39 -13.14 -18.68
N GLY A 248 -13.66 -12.54 -17.73
CA GLY A 248 -13.74 -12.90 -16.31
C GLY A 248 -15.09 -12.56 -15.66
N ALA A 249 -15.79 -11.53 -16.14
CA ALA A 249 -17.12 -11.14 -15.65
C ALA A 249 -18.25 -12.05 -16.16
N VAL A 250 -18.06 -12.75 -17.28
CA VAL A 250 -19.06 -13.69 -17.82
C VAL A 250 -19.15 -14.95 -16.94
N ASP A 251 -18.03 -15.40 -16.37
CA ASP A 251 -17.99 -16.59 -15.52
C ASP A 251 -18.65 -16.37 -14.14
N SER A 252 -18.78 -15.12 -13.69
CA SER A 252 -19.50 -14.80 -12.44
C SER A 252 -21.02 -14.83 -12.57
N ILE A 253 -21.57 -14.82 -13.79
CA ILE A 253 -23.04 -14.77 -14.02
C ILE A 253 -23.65 -16.19 -14.03
N THR A 254 -22.85 -17.23 -14.28
CA THR A 254 -23.37 -18.61 -14.41
C THR A 254 -23.47 -19.39 -13.09
N THR A 255 -23.15 -18.79 -11.95
CA THR A 255 -23.01 -19.52 -10.67
C THR A 255 -24.18 -19.34 -9.69
N GLU A 256 -25.26 -18.62 -10.06
CA GLU A 256 -26.37 -18.35 -9.13
C GLU A 256 -27.62 -19.26 -9.25
N ASP A 257 -27.76 -20.14 -10.26
CA ASP A 257 -28.98 -20.96 -10.43
C ASP A 257 -28.90 -22.41 -9.88
N GLY A 258 -27.98 -22.66 -8.96
CA GLY A 258 -27.89 -23.93 -8.22
C GLY A 258 -28.78 -23.99 -6.98
N ALA A 259 -30.04 -23.56 -7.07
CA ALA A 259 -31.00 -23.67 -5.97
C ALA A 259 -31.37 -25.15 -5.73
N THR A 260 -30.80 -25.74 -4.68
CA THR A 260 -31.19 -27.04 -4.13
C THR A 260 -32.68 -26.99 -3.75
N PRO A 261 -33.55 -27.87 -4.28
CA PRO A 261 -34.94 -27.90 -3.87
C PRO A 261 -35.04 -28.32 -2.39
N PRO A 262 -35.94 -27.71 -1.59
CA PRO A 262 -36.11 -28.09 -0.20
C PRO A 262 -36.66 -29.51 -0.11
N GLU A 263 -35.96 -30.37 0.65
CA GLU A 263 -36.46 -31.68 1.05
C GLU A 263 -37.75 -31.49 1.86
N ALA A 264 -38.84 -32.06 1.35
CA ALA A 264 -40.10 -32.13 2.05
C ALA A 264 -40.00 -33.18 3.17
N HIS A 265 -40.16 -32.73 4.42
CA HIS A 265 -40.44 -33.55 5.59
C HIS A 265 -41.88 -33.31 6.05
#